data_AF-A0A093ZXV4-F1
#
_entry.id   AF-A0A093ZXV4-F1
#
_cell.length_a   1.000
_cell.length_b   1.000
_cell.length_c   1.000
_cell.angle_alpha   90.00
_cell.angle_beta   90.00
_cell.angle_gamma   90.00
#
_symmetry.space_group_name_H-M   'P 1'
#
loop_
_entity.id
_entity.type
_entity.pdbx_description
1 polymer ?
#
loop_
_entity_poly.entity_id
_entity_poly.type
_entity_poly.pdbx_seq_one_letter_code
_entity_poly.pdbx_strand_id
1 'polypeptide(L)'
;MVDAISMNSFAGSSPTTKEWLNVYIDNLIYQLEDTQRVFQGMIPTSFKPRNHNRERDWFIQSLLVIWEAARQRGQLSLAGLAEALQRGECLETCEKPQAQQMDKLILRFVFFLIGCSTSLYAFQSRPLSLDFFQICGYNAKTNYYHSSYLKTQVSEEGVQRPVRDFLQGFGRFPLRASKLPRDNIEPHGRVVIDPIDFNAKVLKSTCGIDIVWTDILSAHLDYDERSKSLFLFMFPSFCLANIPKTGVNDHVNIVQRCWTEIPSPSTIASQEMADFMKEVLLTTHLIFSQFKKARRLFRLADASTDPLLAILCGHEWPTRFQDWNHRPRRVYDLHDDFPIFKKRLRVINDQIALSRPKGLKELWTHDRDKLQWYTFWAVVIIGGSGVVLSICQTGLAAVQVWAIFQVNA
;
A
#
# COMPACT_ATOMS: atom_id res chain seq x y z
N MET A 1 28.88 -0.41 4.97
CA MET A 1 27.58 -0.50 5.69
C MET A 1 26.43 -0.70 4.70
N VAL A 2 26.35 0.14 3.66
CA VAL A 2 25.53 -0.11 2.45
C VAL A 2 25.92 -1.42 1.75
N ASP A 3 27.20 -1.83 1.79
CA ASP A 3 27.66 -3.08 1.15
C ASP A 3 27.28 -4.39 1.87
N ALA A 4 26.92 -4.34 3.16
CA ALA A 4 26.52 -5.54 3.91
C ALA A 4 24.99 -5.79 3.83
N ILE A 5 24.20 -4.71 3.77
CA ILE A 5 22.76 -4.75 3.48
C ILE A 5 22.50 -4.71 1.96
N SER A 6 23.54 -4.43 1.15
CA SER A 6 23.64 -4.83 -0.26
C SER A 6 23.65 -6.35 -0.32
N MET A 7 22.47 -6.90 -0.07
CA MET A 7 22.08 -8.28 -0.21
C MET A 7 22.79 -8.89 -1.41
N ASN A 8 23.42 -10.05 -1.21
CA ASN A 8 23.91 -10.87 -2.32
C ASN A 8 22.78 -11.27 -3.30
N SER A 9 21.48 -11.01 -3.02
CA SER A 9 20.39 -11.06 -4.02
C SER A 9 20.24 -9.81 -4.89
N PHE A 10 20.86 -8.69 -4.52
CA PHE A 10 20.76 -7.38 -5.19
C PHE A 10 22.09 -6.85 -5.70
N ALA A 11 23.16 -7.66 -5.65
CA ALA A 11 24.45 -7.35 -6.26
C ALA A 11 24.34 -6.99 -7.76
N GLY A 12 23.32 -7.50 -8.47
CA GLY A 12 22.97 -7.15 -9.85
C GLY A 12 21.86 -6.10 -10.02
N SER A 13 21.59 -5.26 -9.01
CA SER A 13 20.62 -4.15 -9.10
C SER A 13 21.31 -2.86 -9.58
N SER A 14 20.58 -2.05 -10.36
CA SER A 14 21.12 -0.79 -10.87
C SER A 14 21.47 0.17 -9.73
N PRO A 15 22.41 1.12 -9.92
CA PRO A 15 22.74 2.12 -8.90
C PRO A 15 21.52 2.85 -8.33
N THR A 16 20.53 3.15 -9.18
CA THR A 16 19.27 3.80 -8.76
C THR A 16 18.41 2.93 -7.86
N THR A 17 18.41 1.61 -8.05
CA THR A 17 17.66 0.67 -7.20
C THR A 17 18.29 0.57 -5.81
N LYS A 18 19.62 0.63 -5.73
CA LYS A 18 20.35 0.65 -4.46
C LYS A 18 20.04 1.91 -3.65
N GLU A 19 19.99 3.05 -4.32
CA GLU A 19 19.63 4.33 -3.69
C GLU A 19 18.22 4.32 -3.11
N TRP A 20 17.25 3.70 -3.79
CA TRP A 20 15.87 3.62 -3.26
C TRP A 20 15.73 2.67 -2.09
N LEU A 21 16.48 1.57 -2.10
CA LEU A 21 16.52 0.63 -1.00
C LEU A 21 17.14 1.24 0.27
N ASN A 22 18.07 2.19 0.14
CA ASN A 22 18.64 2.89 1.28
C ASN A 22 17.58 3.61 2.12
N VAL A 23 16.56 4.21 1.49
CA VAL A 23 15.51 4.91 2.22
C VAL A 23 14.62 3.95 3.00
N TYR A 24 14.34 2.77 2.44
CA TYR A 24 13.67 1.70 3.17
C TYR A 24 14.51 1.22 4.36
N ILE A 25 15.83 1.06 4.17
CA ILE A 25 16.75 0.70 5.25
C ILE A 25 16.76 1.77 6.36
N ASP A 26 16.72 3.06 6.00
CA ASP A 26 16.61 4.14 6.98
C ASP A 26 15.32 4.06 7.78
N ASN A 27 14.20 3.67 7.14
CA ASN A 27 12.95 3.39 7.86
C ASN A 27 13.08 2.17 8.81
N LEU A 28 13.78 1.11 8.41
CA LEU A 28 14.06 -0.02 9.30
C LEU A 28 14.90 0.39 10.51
N ILE A 29 15.87 1.29 10.32
CA ILE A 29 16.68 1.83 11.41
C ILE A 29 15.84 2.70 12.34
N TYR A 30 14.92 3.51 11.81
CA TYR A 30 13.99 4.27 12.63
C TYR A 30 13.08 3.36 13.48
N GLN A 31 12.55 2.28 12.89
CA GLN A 31 11.78 1.27 13.63
C GLN A 31 12.63 0.58 14.71
N LEU A 32 13.92 0.33 14.44
CA LEU A 32 14.85 -0.14 15.46
C LEU A 32 14.98 0.87 16.60
N GLU A 33 15.20 2.15 16.33
CA GLU A 33 15.40 3.16 17.38
C GLU A 33 14.22 3.25 18.36
N ASP A 34 12.99 3.15 17.86
CA ASP A 34 11.78 3.12 18.71
C ASP A 34 11.71 1.88 19.62
N THR A 35 12.15 0.73 19.08
CA THR A 35 12.09 -0.59 19.73
C THR A 35 13.36 -0.98 20.47
N GLN A 36 14.45 -0.23 20.32
CA GLN A 36 15.77 -0.54 20.87
C GLN A 36 15.72 -0.72 22.39
N ARG A 37 14.96 0.13 23.09
CA ARG A 37 14.80 0.04 24.56
C ARG A 37 14.20 -1.28 25.02
N VAL A 38 13.44 -1.95 24.16
CA VAL A 38 12.78 -3.23 24.47
C VAL A 38 13.78 -4.38 24.38
N PHE A 39 14.67 -4.35 23.39
CA PHE A 39 15.56 -5.47 23.06
C PHE A 39 17.03 -5.24 23.46
N GLN A 40 17.40 -4.08 24.01
CA GLN A 40 18.79 -3.76 24.37
C GLN A 40 19.43 -4.79 25.30
N GLY A 41 18.65 -5.39 26.20
CA GLY A 41 19.13 -6.43 27.12
C GLY A 41 19.45 -7.77 26.45
N MET A 42 19.13 -7.95 25.16
CA MET A 42 19.42 -9.18 24.41
C MET A 42 20.76 -9.16 23.70
N ILE A 43 21.43 -8.01 23.64
CA ILE A 43 22.68 -7.86 22.90
C ILE A 43 23.79 -8.60 23.65
N PRO A 44 24.41 -9.63 23.04
CA PRO A 44 25.48 -10.38 23.69
C PRO A 44 26.60 -9.48 24.14
N THR A 45 27.08 -9.65 25.37
CA THR A 45 28.29 -8.98 25.90
C THR A 45 29.51 -9.25 25.02
N SER A 46 29.56 -10.43 24.41
CA SER A 46 30.57 -10.86 23.46
C SER A 46 30.43 -10.24 22.06
N PHE A 47 29.29 -9.61 21.74
CA PHE A 47 29.05 -9.05 20.41
C PHE A 47 30.02 -7.90 20.11
N LYS A 48 30.89 -8.12 19.11
CA LYS A 48 31.88 -7.14 18.65
C LYS A 48 31.31 -6.34 17.47
N PRO A 49 30.99 -5.05 17.65
CA PRO A 49 30.47 -4.25 16.55
C PRO A 49 31.57 -3.97 15.52
N ARG A 50 31.17 -3.79 14.26
CA ARG A 50 32.07 -3.42 13.16
C ARG A 50 32.21 -1.90 13.05
N ASN A 51 31.25 -1.15 13.58
CA ASN A 51 31.13 0.30 13.56
C ASN A 51 30.94 0.86 14.99
N HIS A 52 30.78 2.18 15.08
CA HIS A 52 30.66 2.91 16.35
C HIS A 52 29.32 2.70 17.08
N ASN A 53 28.27 2.24 16.39
CA ASN A 53 26.96 2.01 16.99
C ASN A 53 26.71 0.49 17.12
N ARG A 54 26.85 -0.01 18.35
CA ARG A 54 26.80 -1.44 18.66
C ARG A 54 25.42 -2.04 18.40
N GLU A 55 24.37 -1.31 18.76
CA GLU A 55 22.99 -1.75 18.64
C GLU A 55 22.53 -1.82 17.18
N ARG A 56 22.89 -0.81 16.39
CA ARG A 56 22.60 -0.80 14.95
C ARG A 56 23.30 -1.96 14.24
N ASP A 57 24.57 -2.21 14.55
CA ASP A 57 25.31 -3.32 13.96
C ASP A 57 24.72 -4.68 14.36
N TRP A 58 24.35 -4.86 15.62
CA TRP A 58 23.70 -6.08 16.11
C TRP A 58 22.37 -6.35 15.41
N PHE A 59 21.54 -5.32 15.24
CA PHE A 59 20.28 -5.44 14.51
C PHE A 59 20.51 -5.83 13.05
N ILE A 60 21.46 -5.18 12.38
CA ILE A 60 21.80 -5.51 10.99
C ILE A 60 22.30 -6.96 10.88
N GLN A 61 23.18 -7.41 11.79
CA GLN A 61 23.62 -8.82 11.81
C GLN A 61 22.44 -9.78 12.05
N SER A 62 21.53 -9.43 12.96
CA SER A 62 20.33 -10.24 13.25
C SER A 62 19.42 -10.35 12.02
N LEU A 63 19.18 -9.25 11.30
CA LEU A 63 18.45 -9.24 10.03
C LEU A 63 19.13 -10.13 8.98
N LEU A 64 20.45 -10.03 8.84
CA LEU A 64 21.22 -10.84 7.89
C LEU A 64 21.11 -12.34 8.21
N VAL A 65 21.21 -12.72 9.49
CA VAL A 65 21.03 -14.11 9.93
C VAL A 65 19.62 -14.60 9.62
N ILE A 66 18.58 -13.81 9.89
CA ILE A 66 17.20 -14.18 9.54
C ILE A 66 17.02 -14.31 8.03
N TRP A 67 17.58 -13.41 7.23
CA TRP A 67 17.50 -13.50 5.77
C TRP A 67 18.20 -14.73 5.22
N GLU A 68 19.38 -15.07 5.76
CA GLU A 68 20.11 -16.27 5.34
C GLU A 68 19.38 -17.54 5.79
N ALA A 69 18.82 -17.56 7.00
CA ALA A 69 17.97 -18.66 7.46
C ALA A 69 16.69 -18.78 6.60
N ALA A 70 16.10 -17.67 6.17
CA ALA A 70 14.95 -17.68 5.28
C ALA A 70 15.28 -18.24 3.90
N ARG A 71 16.53 -18.10 3.42
CA ARG A 71 17.01 -18.70 2.16
C ARG A 71 17.23 -20.20 2.24
N GLN A 72 17.50 -20.74 3.42
CA GLN A 72 17.72 -22.17 3.59
C GLN A 72 16.46 -22.98 3.27
N ARG A 73 16.64 -24.18 2.71
CA ARG A 73 15.54 -25.12 2.42
C ARG A 73 14.94 -25.62 3.74
N GLY A 74 13.63 -25.54 3.88
CA GLY A 74 12.91 -26.01 5.08
C GLY A 74 11.63 -25.23 5.36
N GLN A 75 11.01 -25.51 6.49
CA GLN A 75 9.89 -24.73 7.00
C GLN A 75 10.43 -23.50 7.76
N LEU A 76 9.98 -22.30 7.39
CA LEU A 76 10.31 -21.07 8.12
C LEU A 76 9.36 -20.94 9.31
N SER A 77 9.83 -21.10 10.54
CA SER A 77 9.06 -20.91 11.78
C SER A 77 9.73 -19.86 12.68
N LEU A 78 8.99 -19.32 13.66
CA LEU A 78 9.57 -18.37 14.63
C LEU A 78 10.65 -19.04 15.48
N ALA A 79 10.40 -20.28 15.92
CA ALA A 79 11.37 -21.06 16.69
C ALA A 79 12.63 -21.38 15.88
N GLY A 80 12.49 -21.83 14.61
CA GLY A 80 13.65 -22.12 13.77
C GLY A 80 14.51 -20.89 13.45
N LEU A 81 13.89 -19.71 13.38
CA LEU A 81 14.60 -18.44 13.24
C LEU A 81 15.30 -18.00 14.53
N ALA A 82 14.69 -18.25 15.69
CA ALA A 82 15.34 -18.04 16.99
C ALA A 82 16.59 -18.92 17.13
N GLU A 83 16.50 -20.20 16.77
CA GLU A 83 17.65 -21.12 16.73
C GLU A 83 18.73 -20.67 15.74
N ALA A 84 18.34 -20.08 14.60
CA ALA A 84 19.29 -19.51 13.65
C ALA A 84 20.04 -18.31 14.24
N LEU A 85 19.35 -17.41 14.96
CA LEU A 85 19.98 -16.28 15.65
C LEU A 85 20.94 -16.72 16.76
N GLN A 86 20.58 -17.77 17.51
CA GLN A 86 21.47 -18.36 18.52
C GLN A 86 22.72 -18.98 17.88
N ARG A 87 22.56 -19.76 16.80
CA ARG A 87 23.69 -20.34 16.04
C ARG A 87 24.57 -19.28 15.39
N GLY A 88 23.99 -18.14 15.02
CA GLY A 88 24.71 -16.99 14.46
C GLY A 88 25.35 -16.08 15.51
N GLU A 89 25.42 -16.50 16.78
CA GLU A 89 25.99 -15.74 17.91
C GLU A 89 25.37 -14.34 18.08
N CYS A 90 24.14 -14.15 17.59
CA CYS A 90 23.40 -12.90 17.75
C CYS A 90 22.65 -12.84 19.09
N LEU A 91 22.55 -13.96 19.81
CA LEU A 91 21.84 -14.09 21.08
C LEU A 91 22.65 -14.95 22.05
N GLU A 92 22.66 -14.58 23.34
CA GLU A 92 23.24 -15.42 24.40
C GLU A 92 22.23 -16.44 24.92
N THR A 93 22.70 -17.62 25.30
CA THR A 93 21.91 -18.62 26.02
C THR A 93 21.90 -18.29 27.51
N CYS A 94 20.71 -18.14 28.09
CA CYS A 94 20.55 -17.85 29.52
C CYS A 94 20.38 -19.13 30.37
N GLU A 95 20.71 -19.03 31.67
CA GLU A 95 20.51 -20.12 32.63
C GLU A 95 19.04 -20.30 33.05
N LYS A 96 18.72 -21.51 33.56
CA LYS A 96 17.37 -22.12 33.58
C LYS A 96 16.20 -21.34 34.23
N PRO A 97 16.35 -20.47 35.27
CA PRO A 97 15.20 -19.71 35.78
C PRO A 97 14.89 -18.44 34.96
N GLN A 98 15.89 -17.83 34.31
CA GLN A 98 15.71 -16.66 33.44
C GLN A 98 15.49 -17.05 31.96
N ALA A 99 15.86 -18.27 31.60
CA ALA A 99 15.75 -18.81 30.24
C ALA A 99 14.33 -18.70 29.68
N GLN A 100 13.28 -19.02 30.44
CA GLN A 100 11.90 -19.00 29.92
C GLN A 100 11.43 -17.60 29.50
N GLN A 101 11.76 -16.56 30.27
CA GLN A 101 11.40 -15.19 29.91
C GLN A 101 12.25 -14.69 28.74
N MET A 102 13.53 -15.07 28.70
CA MET A 102 14.42 -14.73 27.60
C MET A 102 13.97 -15.39 26.29
N ASP A 103 13.60 -16.67 26.31
CA ASP A 103 13.09 -17.39 25.14
C ASP A 103 11.83 -16.71 24.57
N LYS A 104 10.91 -16.32 25.45
CA LYS A 104 9.73 -15.54 25.07
C LYS A 104 10.11 -14.21 24.42
N LEU A 105 11.08 -13.50 24.96
CA LEU A 105 11.56 -12.22 24.42
C LEU A 105 12.26 -12.40 23.06
N ILE A 106 13.06 -13.45 22.91
CA ILE A 106 13.71 -13.84 21.65
C ILE A 106 12.67 -14.05 20.55
N LEU A 107 11.59 -14.77 20.84
CA LEU A 107 10.53 -14.97 19.86
C LEU A 107 9.86 -13.65 19.45
N ARG A 108 9.70 -12.67 20.36
CA ARG A 108 9.16 -11.34 20.02
C ARG A 108 10.13 -10.54 19.18
N PHE A 109 11.43 -10.69 19.42
CA PHE A 109 12.45 -10.07 18.60
C PHE A 109 12.46 -10.66 17.18
N VAL A 110 12.38 -11.98 17.04
CA VAL A 110 12.22 -12.63 15.73
C VAL A 110 10.96 -12.14 15.01
N PHE A 111 9.84 -12.07 15.73
CA PHE A 111 8.58 -11.54 15.18
C PHE A 111 8.74 -10.08 14.73
N PHE A 112 9.36 -9.23 15.54
CA PHE A 112 9.72 -7.86 15.16
C PHE A 112 10.55 -7.82 13.88
N LEU A 113 11.62 -8.61 13.78
CA LEU A 113 12.50 -8.65 12.61
C LEU A 113 11.79 -9.12 11.33
N ILE A 114 10.82 -10.03 11.43
CA ILE A 114 9.98 -10.45 10.30
C ILE A 114 9.06 -9.30 9.87
N GLY A 115 8.42 -8.62 10.82
CA GLY A 115 7.58 -7.44 10.54
C GLY A 115 8.38 -6.37 9.78
N CYS A 116 9.57 -6.03 10.29
CA CYS A 116 10.52 -5.14 9.64
C CYS A 116 10.90 -5.62 8.24
N SER A 117 11.30 -6.89 8.10
CA SER A 117 11.81 -7.42 6.81
C SER A 117 10.75 -7.56 5.72
N THR A 118 9.47 -7.68 6.11
CA THR A 118 8.38 -8.00 5.18
C THR A 118 7.40 -6.85 4.99
N SER A 119 7.37 -5.90 5.92
CA SER A 119 6.36 -4.84 6.02
C SER A 119 4.92 -5.35 6.02
N LEU A 120 4.67 -6.65 6.24
CA LEU A 120 3.33 -7.22 6.27
C LEU A 120 2.52 -6.73 7.48
N TYR A 121 3.21 -6.38 8.55
CA TYR A 121 2.65 -5.80 9.77
C TYR A 121 3.69 -4.94 10.45
N ALA A 122 3.22 -4.01 11.29
CA ALA A 122 4.06 -3.29 12.23
C ALA A 122 3.99 -3.95 13.61
N PHE A 123 5.13 -4.08 14.27
CA PHE A 123 5.25 -4.68 15.60
C PHE A 123 4.79 -3.70 16.68
N GLN A 124 3.95 -4.16 17.62
CA GLN A 124 3.55 -3.35 18.78
C GLN A 124 4.60 -3.48 19.88
N SER A 125 5.41 -2.43 20.06
CA SER A 125 6.50 -2.43 21.06
C SER A 125 6.03 -2.09 22.47
N ARG A 126 4.91 -1.38 22.62
CA ARG A 126 4.41 -0.89 23.93
C ARG A 126 2.89 -0.92 24.06
N PRO A 127 2.32 -1.48 25.14
CA PRO A 127 3.00 -2.31 26.13
C PRO A 127 3.45 -3.65 25.52
N LEU A 128 4.66 -4.11 25.84
CA LEU A 128 5.12 -5.43 25.40
C LEU A 128 4.46 -6.52 26.25
N SER A 129 3.74 -7.45 25.61
CA SER A 129 3.30 -8.69 26.25
C SER A 129 4.24 -9.86 25.97
N LEU A 130 4.60 -10.60 27.01
CA LEU A 130 5.32 -11.89 26.88
C LEU A 130 4.37 -13.09 26.76
N ASP A 131 3.06 -12.88 26.73
CA ASP A 131 2.07 -13.95 26.60
C ASP A 131 1.42 -13.98 25.22
N PHE A 132 1.45 -12.84 24.52
CA PHE A 132 0.89 -12.69 23.19
C PHE A 132 1.90 -12.06 22.23
N PHE A 133 1.74 -12.35 20.95
CA PHE A 133 2.35 -11.60 19.86
C PHE A 133 1.39 -10.50 19.45
N GLN A 134 1.89 -9.26 19.33
CA GLN A 134 1.04 -8.10 19.11
C GLN A 134 1.50 -7.31 17.88
N ILE A 135 0.53 -6.89 17.07
CA ILE A 135 0.75 -6.02 15.91
C ILE A 135 0.05 -4.68 16.10
N CYS A 136 0.62 -3.63 15.52
CA CYS A 136 0.00 -2.32 15.42
C CYS A 136 -1.14 -2.38 14.41
N GLY A 137 -2.34 -2.77 14.86
CA GLY A 137 -3.54 -2.74 14.03
C GLY A 137 -4.20 -1.36 13.98
N TYR A 138 -3.83 -0.45 14.88
CA TYR A 138 -4.50 0.82 15.11
C TYR A 138 -3.71 2.00 14.55
N ASN A 139 -4.35 2.80 13.72
CA ASN A 139 -3.80 4.08 13.28
C ASN A 139 -4.35 5.22 14.16
N ALA A 140 -3.47 5.81 14.96
CA ALA A 140 -3.85 6.89 15.88
C ALA A 140 -4.31 8.18 15.19
N LYS A 141 -3.85 8.45 13.96
CA LYS A 141 -4.24 9.66 13.22
C LYS A 141 -5.70 9.62 12.77
N THR A 142 -6.19 8.43 12.43
CA THR A 142 -7.54 8.24 11.88
C THR A 142 -8.49 7.56 12.86
N ASN A 143 -8.00 7.09 14.01
CA ASN A 143 -8.73 6.26 14.97
C ASN A 143 -9.34 5.00 14.31
N TYR A 144 -8.55 4.34 13.44
CA TYR A 144 -9.00 3.21 12.63
C TYR A 144 -8.20 1.95 12.90
N TYR A 145 -8.89 0.81 12.93
CA TYR A 145 -8.28 -0.51 12.94
C TYR A 145 -8.25 -1.06 11.52
N HIS A 146 -7.06 -1.42 11.04
CA HIS A 146 -6.90 -1.95 9.69
C HIS A 146 -7.76 -3.20 9.46
N SER A 147 -8.63 -3.17 8.45
CA SER A 147 -9.56 -4.28 8.12
C SER A 147 -8.83 -5.57 7.71
N SER A 148 -7.55 -5.43 7.36
CA SER A 148 -6.64 -6.55 7.07
C SER A 148 -6.44 -7.47 8.29
N TYR A 149 -6.61 -6.93 9.50
CA TYR A 149 -6.41 -7.65 10.75
C TYR A 149 -7.75 -7.90 11.43
N LEU A 150 -8.08 -9.19 11.62
CA LEU A 150 -9.21 -9.61 12.43
C LEU A 150 -8.87 -9.57 13.93
N LYS A 151 -7.59 -9.75 14.25
CA LYS A 151 -7.05 -9.72 15.61
C LYS A 151 -5.73 -8.97 15.60
N THR A 152 -5.45 -8.23 16.66
CA THR A 152 -4.16 -7.57 16.88
C THR A 152 -3.23 -8.38 17.78
N GLN A 153 -3.72 -9.51 18.32
CA GLN A 153 -3.01 -10.36 19.26
C GLN A 153 -3.23 -11.84 18.94
N VAL A 154 -2.16 -12.63 19.02
CA VAL A 154 -2.18 -14.10 18.86
C VAL A 154 -1.36 -14.73 19.99
N SER A 155 -1.79 -15.86 20.51
CA SER A 155 -1.07 -16.60 21.57
C SER A 155 0.21 -17.24 21.04
N GLU A 156 1.02 -17.82 21.94
CA GLU A 156 2.24 -18.55 21.58
C GLU A 156 1.97 -19.90 20.89
N GLU A 157 0.70 -20.30 20.80
CA GLU A 157 0.31 -21.52 20.12
C GLU A 157 0.66 -21.43 18.62
N GLY A 158 1.58 -22.29 18.18
CA GLY A 158 1.96 -22.37 16.78
C GLY A 158 3.22 -21.60 16.40
N VAL A 159 4.06 -21.16 17.35
CA VAL A 159 5.41 -20.63 17.04
C VAL A 159 6.31 -21.61 16.26
N GLN A 160 6.00 -22.91 16.33
CA GLN A 160 6.65 -23.98 15.57
C GLN A 160 6.07 -24.16 14.15
N ARG A 161 4.87 -23.65 13.88
CA ARG A 161 4.22 -23.72 12.58
C ARG A 161 4.92 -22.81 11.57
N PRO A 162 4.70 -22.98 10.25
CA PRO A 162 5.21 -22.04 9.27
C PRO A 162 4.79 -20.61 9.62
N VAL A 163 5.67 -19.62 9.44
CA VAL A 163 5.39 -18.20 9.71
C VAL A 163 4.11 -17.76 9.01
N ARG A 164 3.88 -18.24 7.78
CA ARG A 164 2.64 -18.00 7.05
C ARG A 164 1.39 -18.38 7.84
N ASP A 165 1.38 -19.57 8.43
CA ASP A 165 0.23 -20.11 9.16
C ASP A 165 0.07 -19.44 10.51
N PHE A 166 1.19 -19.09 11.16
CA PHE A 166 1.18 -18.27 12.35
C PHE A 166 0.55 -16.90 12.09
N LEU A 167 0.95 -16.23 10.99
CA LEU A 167 0.42 -14.93 10.61
C LEU A 167 -1.09 -14.99 10.31
N GLN A 168 -1.61 -16.07 9.73
CA GLN A 168 -3.07 -16.22 9.54
C GLN A 168 -3.88 -16.08 10.85
N GLY A 169 -3.27 -16.28 12.02
CA GLY A 169 -3.90 -16.02 13.32
C GLY A 169 -4.36 -14.57 13.53
N PHE A 170 -3.70 -13.59 12.91
CA PHE A 170 -4.07 -12.17 13.00
C PHE A 170 -5.18 -11.78 12.00
N GLY A 171 -5.50 -12.63 11.04
CA GLY A 171 -6.58 -12.40 10.09
C GLY A 171 -6.22 -12.75 8.66
N ARG A 172 -6.98 -12.17 7.73
CA ARG A 172 -6.81 -12.41 6.29
C ARG A 172 -5.81 -11.41 5.74
N PHE A 173 -4.52 -11.72 5.92
CA PHE A 173 -3.50 -11.13 5.06
C PHE A 173 -3.91 -11.38 3.59
N PRO A 174 -3.69 -10.43 2.68
CA PRO A 174 -4.06 -10.57 1.27
C PRO A 174 -3.13 -11.58 0.57
N LEU A 175 -3.10 -12.83 1.04
CA LEU A 175 -2.17 -13.88 0.64
C LEU A 175 -2.74 -14.83 -0.41
N ARG A 176 -4.02 -14.69 -0.76
CA ARG A 176 -4.64 -15.48 -1.83
C ARG A 176 -5.53 -14.59 -2.68
N ALA A 177 -5.14 -14.42 -3.94
CA ALA A 177 -6.14 -14.22 -4.98
C ALA A 177 -7.04 -15.45 -4.90
N SER A 178 -8.33 -15.28 -4.59
CA SER A 178 -9.27 -16.38 -4.72
C SER A 178 -9.33 -16.72 -6.21
N LYS A 179 -8.51 -17.68 -6.66
CA LYS A 179 -8.73 -18.40 -7.92
C LYS A 179 -9.93 -19.32 -7.69
N LEU A 180 -11.10 -18.73 -7.52
CA LEU A 180 -12.33 -19.43 -7.83
C LEU A 180 -12.23 -19.80 -9.31
N PRO A 181 -12.48 -21.06 -9.70
CA PRO A 181 -12.59 -21.45 -11.09
C PRO A 181 -13.50 -20.46 -11.83
N ARG A 182 -13.11 -20.08 -13.05
CA ARG A 182 -13.84 -19.16 -13.93
C ARG A 182 -15.33 -19.51 -14.09
N ASP A 183 -15.72 -20.72 -13.76
CA ASP A 183 -16.96 -21.33 -14.22
C ASP A 183 -18.17 -21.14 -13.29
N ASN A 184 -18.00 -20.61 -12.07
CA ASN A 184 -19.13 -20.49 -11.11
C ASN A 184 -19.28 -19.11 -10.45
N ILE A 185 -18.67 -18.06 -11.00
CA ILE A 185 -18.93 -16.69 -10.49
C ILE A 185 -20.17 -16.17 -11.20
N GLU A 186 -21.28 -16.07 -10.45
CA GLU A 186 -22.47 -15.32 -10.84
C GLU A 186 -22.08 -14.01 -11.55
N PRO A 187 -22.80 -13.56 -12.60
CA PRO A 187 -22.46 -12.43 -13.44
C PRO A 187 -22.63 -11.08 -12.71
N HIS A 188 -21.95 -10.91 -11.57
CA HIS A 188 -21.70 -9.62 -10.97
C HIS A 188 -20.91 -8.83 -12.01
N GLY A 189 -21.59 -7.90 -12.67
CA GLY A 189 -21.12 -7.20 -13.86
C GLY A 189 -19.65 -6.77 -13.75
N ARG A 190 -18.91 -6.92 -14.86
CA ARG A 190 -17.53 -6.44 -14.97
C ARG A 190 -17.49 -4.99 -14.49
N VAL A 191 -16.76 -4.76 -13.39
CA VAL A 191 -16.58 -3.42 -12.85
C VAL A 191 -15.35 -2.84 -13.49
N VAL A 192 -15.59 -1.74 -14.21
CA VAL A 192 -14.58 -1.04 -14.98
C VAL A 192 -14.24 0.26 -14.26
N ILE A 193 -12.94 0.56 -14.19
CA ILE A 193 -12.43 1.80 -13.62
C ILE A 193 -11.80 2.66 -14.72
N ASP A 194 -12.30 3.88 -14.86
CA ASP A 194 -11.66 4.93 -15.66
C ASP A 194 -10.80 5.81 -14.73
N PRO A 195 -9.49 5.95 -14.97
CA PRO A 195 -8.60 6.83 -14.21
C PRO A 195 -9.04 8.29 -14.16
N ILE A 196 -9.82 8.77 -15.12
CA ILE A 196 -10.40 10.13 -15.12
C ILE A 196 -11.38 10.29 -13.96
N ASP A 197 -12.10 9.22 -13.64
CA ASP A 197 -13.15 9.16 -12.63
C ASP A 197 -12.70 8.51 -11.32
N PHE A 198 -11.57 7.82 -11.33
CA PHE A 198 -10.97 7.17 -10.16
C PHE A 198 -9.53 7.65 -9.99
N ASN A 199 -9.35 8.76 -9.26
CA ASN A 199 -8.03 9.31 -8.93
C ASN A 199 -8.08 10.10 -7.63
N ALA A 200 -6.91 10.43 -7.06
CA ALA A 200 -6.76 11.14 -5.80
C ALA A 200 -7.56 12.44 -5.74
N LYS A 201 -7.69 13.15 -6.88
CA LYS A 201 -8.50 14.36 -6.92
C LYS A 201 -9.98 14.04 -6.71
N VAL A 202 -10.53 13.05 -7.41
CA VAL A 202 -11.93 12.64 -7.21
C VAL A 202 -12.17 12.17 -5.79
N LEU A 203 -11.29 11.31 -5.29
CA LEU A 203 -11.38 10.79 -3.93
C LEU A 203 -11.49 11.95 -2.93
N LYS A 204 -10.60 12.95 -3.02
CA LYS A 204 -10.61 14.10 -2.13
C LYS A 204 -11.76 15.07 -2.37
N SER A 205 -12.00 15.49 -3.62
CA SER A 205 -12.96 16.57 -3.92
C SER A 205 -14.41 16.11 -3.96
N THR A 206 -14.66 14.86 -4.34
CA THR A 206 -16.01 14.32 -4.53
C THR A 206 -16.44 13.48 -3.33
N CYS A 207 -15.56 12.62 -2.83
CA CYS A 207 -15.88 11.72 -1.72
C CYS A 207 -15.44 12.24 -0.35
N GLY A 208 -14.64 13.31 -0.30
CA GLY A 208 -14.02 13.77 0.94
C GLY A 208 -13.01 12.77 1.51
N ILE A 209 -12.48 11.87 0.67
CA ILE A 209 -11.54 10.82 1.09
C ILE A 209 -10.12 11.38 1.12
N ASP A 210 -9.48 11.30 2.29
CA ASP A 210 -8.07 11.65 2.48
C ASP A 210 -7.17 10.44 2.28
N ILE A 211 -6.01 10.69 1.66
CA ILE A 211 -4.98 9.67 1.48
C ILE A 211 -4.05 9.66 2.70
N VAL A 212 -3.85 8.50 3.29
CA VAL A 212 -2.97 8.29 4.44
C VAL A 212 -1.86 7.32 4.06
N TRP A 213 -0.61 7.78 4.12
CA TRP A 213 0.56 6.93 3.87
C TRP A 213 0.80 5.97 5.03
N THR A 214 1.09 4.71 4.72
CA THR A 214 1.38 3.65 5.70
C THR A 214 2.62 2.84 5.31
N ASP A 215 3.37 2.39 6.30
CA ASP A 215 4.48 1.44 6.20
C ASP A 215 4.01 -0.02 6.29
N ILE A 216 2.70 -0.25 6.40
CA ILE A 216 2.08 -1.57 6.46
C ILE A 216 1.59 -1.96 5.07
N LEU A 217 2.30 -2.90 4.43
CA LEU A 217 2.01 -3.38 3.09
C LEU A 217 0.63 -4.03 2.98
N SER A 218 0.22 -4.81 3.99
CA SER A 218 -1.11 -5.45 3.97
C SER A 218 -2.26 -4.45 4.04
N ALA A 219 -2.02 -3.24 4.55
CA ALA A 219 -3.00 -2.16 4.67
C ALA A 219 -3.14 -1.31 3.39
N HIS A 220 -2.44 -1.66 2.31
CA HIS A 220 -2.58 -0.96 1.04
C HIS A 220 -4.02 -1.05 0.49
N LEU A 221 -4.63 0.09 0.16
CA LEU A 221 -6.05 0.25 -0.19
C LEU A 221 -7.06 -0.11 0.91
N ASP A 222 -6.62 -0.16 2.15
CA ASP A 222 -7.56 -0.24 3.27
C ASP A 222 -8.35 1.07 3.37
N TYR A 223 -9.66 0.99 3.52
CA TYR A 223 -10.54 2.16 3.49
C TYR A 223 -11.40 2.21 4.75
N ASP A 224 -11.24 3.30 5.49
CA ASP A 224 -12.10 3.63 6.61
C ASP A 224 -13.23 4.56 6.17
N GLU A 225 -14.43 4.02 6.08
CA GLU A 225 -15.62 4.79 5.72
C GLU A 225 -15.96 5.86 6.76
N ARG A 226 -15.61 5.66 8.03
CA ARG A 226 -15.95 6.59 9.12
C ARG A 226 -15.07 7.83 9.10
N SER A 227 -13.75 7.64 9.03
CA SER A 227 -12.81 8.77 8.93
C SER A 227 -12.60 9.26 7.50
N LYS A 228 -13.20 8.57 6.50
CA LYS A 228 -12.95 8.80 5.06
C LYS A 228 -11.46 8.76 4.75
N SER A 229 -10.73 7.80 5.30
CA SER A 229 -9.29 7.64 5.06
C SER A 229 -9.00 6.44 4.20
N LEU A 230 -8.21 6.62 3.14
CA LEU A 230 -7.69 5.55 2.28
C LEU A 230 -6.20 5.39 2.51
N PHE A 231 -5.78 4.19 2.92
CA PHE A 231 -4.39 3.89 3.24
C PHE A 231 -3.62 3.45 2.00
N LEU A 232 -2.46 4.07 1.74
CA LEU A 232 -1.56 3.67 0.65
C LEU A 232 -0.17 3.37 1.20
N PHE A 233 0.35 2.21 0.78
CA PHE A 233 1.72 1.80 1.13
C PHE A 233 2.75 2.78 0.56
N MET A 234 3.70 3.19 1.40
CA MET A 234 4.61 4.31 1.11
C MET A 234 5.98 3.91 0.56
N PHE A 235 6.29 2.60 0.46
CA PHE A 235 7.61 2.12 -0.01
C PHE A 235 7.52 1.28 -1.30
N PRO A 236 7.13 1.87 -2.45
CA PRO A 236 7.08 1.12 -3.71
C PRO A 236 8.45 0.53 -4.12
N SER A 237 9.58 1.10 -3.68
CA SER A 237 10.89 0.50 -3.93
C SER A 237 11.03 -0.89 -3.29
N PHE A 238 10.43 -1.10 -2.11
CA PHE A 238 10.33 -2.40 -1.46
C PHE A 238 9.58 -3.40 -2.34
N CYS A 239 8.43 -3.00 -2.89
CA CYS A 239 7.65 -3.86 -3.79
C CYS A 239 8.47 -4.24 -5.03
N LEU A 240 9.14 -3.27 -5.66
CA LEU A 240 9.99 -3.51 -6.82
C LEU A 240 11.15 -4.48 -6.52
N ALA A 241 11.80 -4.32 -5.37
CA ALA A 241 12.92 -5.18 -4.97
C ALA A 241 12.49 -6.63 -4.69
N ASN A 242 11.24 -6.84 -4.28
CA ASN A 242 10.72 -8.18 -3.95
C ASN A 242 10.05 -8.88 -5.14
N ILE A 243 9.95 -8.27 -6.32
CA ILE A 243 9.46 -8.94 -7.53
C ILE A 243 10.57 -9.85 -8.10
N PRO A 244 10.34 -11.17 -8.27
CA PRO A 244 11.32 -12.06 -8.86
C PRO A 244 11.72 -11.64 -10.27
N LYS A 245 13.02 -11.65 -10.59
CA LYS A 245 13.51 -11.47 -11.96
C LYS A 245 13.39 -12.78 -12.73
N THR A 246 12.89 -12.73 -13.96
CA THR A 246 12.79 -13.91 -14.82
C THR A 246 14.19 -14.45 -15.18
N GLY A 247 14.40 -15.75 -15.01
CA GLY A 247 15.53 -16.48 -15.61
C GLY A 247 16.87 -16.53 -14.85
N VAL A 248 16.95 -16.06 -13.60
CA VAL A 248 18.18 -16.22 -12.78
C VAL A 248 17.82 -16.99 -11.51
N ASN A 249 18.61 -18.04 -11.21
CA ASN A 249 18.46 -18.95 -10.06
C ASN A 249 17.82 -18.28 -8.83
N ASP A 250 16.66 -18.83 -8.43
CA ASP A 250 15.72 -18.36 -7.42
C ASP A 250 16.40 -17.91 -6.11
N HIS A 251 16.65 -16.61 -5.97
CA HIS A 251 16.79 -16.03 -4.65
C HIS A 251 15.39 -15.86 -4.07
N VAL A 252 14.92 -16.89 -3.36
CA VAL A 252 13.70 -16.79 -2.56
C VAL A 252 13.92 -15.75 -1.47
N ASN A 253 13.19 -14.64 -1.52
CA ASN A 253 13.25 -13.60 -0.49
C ASN A 253 12.36 -13.97 0.71
N ILE A 254 12.59 -13.32 1.86
CA ILE A 254 11.83 -13.61 3.09
C ILE A 254 10.34 -13.36 2.93
N VAL A 255 9.93 -12.36 2.14
CA VAL A 255 8.51 -12.09 1.84
C VAL A 255 7.88 -13.28 1.16
N GLN A 256 8.54 -13.83 0.14
CA GLN A 256 8.10 -15.02 -0.59
C GLN A 256 7.98 -16.21 0.34
N ARG A 257 8.92 -16.40 1.28
CA ARG A 257 8.86 -17.50 2.27
C ARG A 257 7.72 -17.33 3.26
N CYS A 258 7.42 -16.10 3.67
CA CYS A 258 6.23 -15.81 4.48
C CYS A 258 4.93 -15.95 3.68
N TRP A 259 5.00 -15.98 2.34
CA TRP A 259 3.86 -16.10 1.42
C TRP A 259 3.58 -17.54 0.97
N THR A 260 4.60 -18.39 0.80
CA THR A 260 4.48 -19.75 0.25
C THR A 260 4.34 -20.85 1.33
N GLU A 261 3.47 -21.84 1.10
CA GLU A 261 3.24 -23.01 1.99
C GLU A 261 4.37 -24.05 1.95
N ILE A 262 5.15 -24.11 0.86
CA ILE A 262 6.00 -25.27 0.55
C ILE A 262 7.49 -24.87 0.58
N PRO A 263 8.39 -25.72 1.10
CA PRO A 263 9.85 -25.53 1.05
C PRO A 263 10.44 -25.41 -0.37
N SER A 264 9.65 -25.76 -1.39
CA SER A 264 9.89 -25.53 -2.80
C SER A 264 8.91 -24.45 -3.26
N PRO A 265 9.36 -23.28 -3.74
CA PRO A 265 8.47 -22.23 -4.19
C PRO A 265 7.63 -22.78 -5.34
N SER A 266 6.34 -23.03 -5.11
CA SER A 266 5.44 -23.29 -6.22
C SER A 266 5.47 -22.04 -7.10
N THR A 267 5.63 -22.22 -8.41
CA THR A 267 5.65 -21.12 -9.39
C THR A 267 4.40 -20.23 -9.22
N ILE A 268 3.29 -20.83 -8.80
CA ILE A 268 2.01 -20.17 -8.56
C ILE A 268 2.08 -19.19 -7.39
N ALA A 269 2.54 -19.60 -6.20
CA ALA A 269 2.55 -18.71 -5.04
C ALA A 269 3.57 -17.58 -5.18
N SER A 270 4.69 -17.86 -5.87
CA SER A 270 5.70 -16.86 -6.22
C SER A 270 5.14 -15.82 -7.19
N GLN A 271 4.34 -16.28 -8.16
CA GLN A 271 3.62 -15.39 -9.08
C GLN A 271 2.56 -14.56 -8.37
N GLU A 272 1.80 -15.13 -7.44
CA GLU A 272 0.78 -14.40 -6.67
C GLU A 272 1.39 -13.28 -5.82
N MET A 273 2.53 -13.53 -5.16
CA MET A 273 3.28 -12.48 -4.46
C MET A 273 3.78 -11.40 -5.45
N ALA A 274 4.31 -11.82 -6.59
CA ALA A 274 4.79 -10.86 -7.60
C ALA A 274 3.64 -10.00 -8.14
N ASP A 275 2.47 -10.59 -8.38
CA ASP A 275 1.27 -9.89 -8.81
C ASP A 275 0.76 -8.94 -7.73
N PHE A 276 0.80 -9.34 -6.45
CA PHE A 276 0.50 -8.44 -5.33
C PHE A 276 1.37 -7.19 -5.34
N MET A 277 2.70 -7.36 -5.44
CA MET A 277 3.64 -6.24 -5.49
C MET A 277 3.41 -5.35 -6.71
N LYS A 278 3.13 -5.95 -7.88
CA LYS A 278 2.82 -5.21 -9.11
C LYS A 278 1.52 -4.44 -9.00
N GLU A 279 0.48 -5.02 -8.41
CA GLU A 279 -0.77 -4.32 -8.20
C GLU A 279 -0.58 -3.13 -7.26
N VAL A 280 0.20 -3.22 -6.18
CA VAL A 280 0.53 -2.07 -5.31
C VAL A 280 1.17 -0.92 -6.09
N LEU A 281 2.10 -1.23 -6.99
CA LEU A 281 2.74 -0.22 -7.85
C LEU A 281 1.72 0.40 -8.82
N LEU A 282 0.88 -0.44 -9.42
CA LEU A 282 -0.11 -0.04 -10.43
C LEU A 282 -1.25 0.80 -9.83
N THR A 283 -1.76 0.44 -8.66
CA THR A 283 -2.81 1.19 -7.93
C THR A 283 -2.30 2.56 -7.47
N THR A 284 -1.06 2.63 -7.00
CA THR A 284 -0.41 3.89 -6.63
C THR A 284 -0.33 4.83 -7.84
N HIS A 285 0.07 4.30 -9.00
CA HIS A 285 0.14 5.06 -10.25
C HIS A 285 -1.25 5.45 -10.79
N LEU A 286 -2.24 4.55 -10.72
CA LEU A 286 -3.64 4.80 -11.08
C LEU A 286 -4.20 5.99 -10.29
N ILE A 287 -3.98 6.00 -8.97
CA ILE A 287 -4.56 7.02 -8.08
C ILE A 287 -3.95 8.41 -8.35
N PHE A 288 -2.65 8.52 -8.60
CA PHE A 288 -1.99 9.83 -8.69
C PHE A 288 -1.58 10.25 -10.09
N SER A 289 -0.86 9.40 -10.84
CA SER A 289 -0.06 9.87 -11.97
C SER A 289 -0.85 10.03 -13.26
N GLN A 290 -1.82 9.16 -13.53
CA GLN A 290 -2.50 9.15 -14.83
C GLN A 290 -3.32 10.43 -15.11
N PHE A 291 -3.60 11.23 -14.08
CA PHE A 291 -4.33 12.48 -14.22
C PHE A 291 -3.56 13.69 -13.69
N LYS A 292 -3.32 14.70 -14.56
CA LYS A 292 -2.50 15.88 -14.22
C LYS A 292 -2.94 16.60 -12.94
N LYS A 293 -4.24 16.68 -12.68
CA LYS A 293 -4.77 17.37 -11.49
C LYS A 293 -4.60 16.54 -10.21
N ALA A 294 -4.58 15.20 -10.31
CA ALA A 294 -4.31 14.31 -9.18
C ALA A 294 -2.84 14.39 -8.76
N ARG A 295 -1.91 14.51 -9.72
CA ARG A 295 -0.47 14.72 -9.44
C ARG A 295 -0.17 15.93 -8.55
N ARG A 296 -0.97 17.00 -8.66
CA ARG A 296 -0.80 18.21 -7.84
C ARG A 296 -1.16 18.01 -6.36
N LEU A 297 -1.89 16.94 -6.03
CA LEU A 297 -2.20 16.59 -4.65
C LEU A 297 -1.07 15.81 -3.97
N PHE A 298 -0.19 15.19 -4.75
CA PHE A 298 1.00 14.56 -4.22
C PHE A 298 1.97 15.64 -3.74
N ARG A 299 2.30 15.63 -2.44
CA ARG A 299 3.19 16.61 -1.84
C ARG A 299 4.62 16.08 -1.90
N LEU A 300 5.59 16.95 -2.20
CA LEU A 300 7.01 16.58 -2.14
C LEU A 300 7.46 16.11 -0.75
N ALA A 301 6.81 16.55 0.33
CA ALA A 301 7.08 16.04 1.68
C ALA A 301 6.77 14.53 1.81
N ASP A 302 5.88 13.99 0.98
CA ASP A 302 5.60 12.56 0.92
C ASP A 302 6.64 11.82 0.05
N ALA A 303 7.38 12.55 -0.80
CA ALA A 303 8.40 12.02 -1.70
C ALA A 303 9.76 11.78 -1.02
N SER A 304 10.03 12.40 0.14
CA SER A 304 11.28 12.19 0.88
C SER A 304 11.42 10.77 1.44
N THR A 305 10.34 9.98 1.44
CA THR A 305 10.32 8.64 2.04
C THR A 305 10.62 7.51 1.05
N ASP A 306 10.41 7.71 -0.25
CA ASP A 306 10.78 6.73 -1.28
C ASP A 306 10.85 7.42 -2.65
N PRO A 307 12.01 7.46 -3.34
CA PRO A 307 12.10 8.16 -4.61
C PRO A 307 11.29 7.51 -5.75
N LEU A 308 11.04 6.19 -5.69
CA LEU A 308 10.14 5.54 -6.63
C LEU A 308 8.68 5.97 -6.41
N LEU A 309 8.29 6.32 -5.19
CA LEU A 309 6.96 6.89 -4.92
C LEU A 309 6.78 8.21 -5.64
N ALA A 310 7.79 9.08 -5.61
CA ALA A 310 7.78 10.34 -6.33
C ALA A 310 7.60 10.14 -7.85
N ILE A 311 8.29 9.13 -8.40
CA ILE A 311 8.17 8.75 -9.81
C ILE A 311 6.76 8.23 -10.12
N LEU A 312 6.25 7.30 -9.32
CA LEU A 312 4.94 6.67 -9.56
C LEU A 312 3.77 7.64 -9.44
N CYS A 313 3.87 8.64 -8.55
CA CYS A 313 2.84 9.65 -8.33
C CYS A 313 2.98 10.87 -9.26
N GLY A 314 4.20 11.23 -9.63
CA GLY A 314 4.52 12.49 -10.32
C GLY A 314 4.79 12.37 -11.82
N HIS A 315 5.17 11.20 -12.30
CA HIS A 315 5.70 11.00 -13.66
C HIS A 315 5.03 9.86 -14.42
N GLU A 316 5.29 9.79 -15.72
CA GLU A 316 4.83 8.69 -16.56
C GLU A 316 5.39 7.34 -16.07
N TRP A 317 4.68 6.28 -16.42
CA TRP A 317 5.04 4.93 -16.00
C TRP A 317 6.45 4.55 -16.47
N PRO A 318 7.33 4.11 -15.56
CA PRO A 318 8.71 3.80 -15.90
C PRO A 318 8.83 2.75 -17.02
N THR A 319 9.69 3.01 -18.01
CA THR A 319 9.90 2.14 -19.17
C THR A 319 10.35 0.73 -18.80
N ARG A 320 11.18 0.60 -17.78
CA ARG A 320 11.60 -0.67 -17.15
C ARG A 320 10.47 -1.56 -16.61
N PHE A 321 9.25 -1.05 -16.49
CA PHE A 321 8.07 -1.84 -16.13
C PHE A 321 7.25 -2.25 -17.37
N GLN A 322 7.71 -1.95 -18.60
CA GLN A 322 6.97 -2.22 -19.83
C GLN A 322 6.78 -3.71 -20.11
N ASP A 323 7.71 -4.56 -19.66
CA ASP A 323 7.65 -6.02 -19.85
C ASP A 323 6.66 -6.69 -18.87
N TRP A 324 5.99 -5.92 -18.01
CA TRP A 324 5.04 -6.45 -17.06
C TRP A 324 3.64 -6.50 -17.66
N ASN A 325 2.92 -7.61 -17.41
CA ASN A 325 1.51 -7.73 -17.74
C ASN A 325 0.64 -6.68 -17.02
N HIS A 326 1.10 -6.19 -15.87
CA HIS A 326 0.46 -5.13 -15.08
C HIS A 326 1.00 -3.76 -15.52
N ARG A 327 0.29 -3.10 -16.43
CA ARG A 327 0.68 -1.80 -17.00
C ARG A 327 -0.47 -0.79 -16.96
N PRO A 328 -0.16 0.52 -17.01
CA PRO A 328 -1.13 1.58 -17.19
C PRO A 328 -2.11 1.29 -18.33
N ARG A 329 -3.41 1.43 -18.07
CA ARG A 329 -4.46 1.35 -19.09
C ARG A 329 -5.27 2.63 -19.09
N ARG A 330 -5.91 2.91 -20.24
CA ARG A 330 -6.93 3.97 -20.31
C ARG A 330 -8.16 3.62 -19.47
N VAL A 331 -8.46 2.33 -19.39
CA VAL A 331 -9.61 1.77 -18.72
C VAL A 331 -9.18 0.43 -18.14
N TYR A 332 -9.49 0.20 -16.87
CA TYR A 332 -9.10 -0.99 -16.13
C TYR A 332 -10.30 -1.90 -15.89
N ASP A 333 -10.12 -3.20 -16.08
CA ASP A 333 -11.07 -4.20 -15.60
C ASP A 333 -10.60 -4.69 -14.22
N LEU A 334 -11.44 -4.51 -13.19
CA LEU A 334 -11.04 -4.88 -11.83
C LEU A 334 -10.72 -6.37 -11.68
N HIS A 335 -11.36 -7.25 -12.45
CA HIS A 335 -11.13 -8.67 -12.35
C HIS A 335 -9.80 -9.08 -12.99
N ASP A 336 -9.49 -8.52 -14.15
CA ASP A 336 -8.33 -8.90 -14.94
C ASP A 336 -7.05 -8.13 -14.52
N ASP A 337 -7.17 -6.84 -14.19
CA ASP A 337 -6.02 -5.98 -13.89
C ASP A 337 -5.67 -5.90 -12.41
N PHE A 338 -6.63 -6.18 -11.52
CA PHE A 338 -6.44 -6.13 -10.06
C PHE A 338 -7.03 -7.35 -9.34
N PRO A 339 -6.71 -8.59 -9.71
CA PRO A 339 -7.33 -9.79 -9.13
C PRO A 339 -7.23 -9.87 -7.60
N ILE A 340 -6.19 -9.27 -6.99
CA ILE A 340 -5.96 -9.25 -5.55
C ILE A 340 -6.70 -8.09 -4.89
N PHE A 341 -6.55 -6.86 -5.39
CA PHE A 341 -7.18 -5.68 -4.81
C PHE A 341 -8.59 -5.37 -5.32
N LYS A 342 -9.17 -6.19 -6.22
CA LYS A 342 -10.51 -5.96 -6.81
C LYS A 342 -11.59 -5.64 -5.79
N LYS A 343 -11.58 -6.32 -4.63
CA LYS A 343 -12.59 -6.13 -3.59
C LYS A 343 -12.45 -4.74 -2.94
N ARG A 344 -11.21 -4.33 -2.62
CA ARG A 344 -10.93 -3.02 -2.02
C ARG A 344 -11.21 -1.89 -3.01
N LEU A 345 -10.77 -2.04 -4.26
CA LEU A 345 -11.05 -1.07 -5.32
C LEU A 345 -12.54 -0.94 -5.62
N ARG A 346 -13.30 -2.04 -5.60
CA ARG A 346 -14.76 -2.00 -5.77
C ARG A 346 -15.43 -1.17 -4.69
N VAL A 347 -15.09 -1.37 -3.42
CA VAL A 347 -15.64 -0.57 -2.30
C VAL A 347 -15.40 0.92 -2.52
N ILE A 348 -14.19 1.29 -2.95
CA ILE A 348 -13.86 2.70 -3.24
C ILE A 348 -14.65 3.21 -4.45
N ASN A 349 -14.77 2.40 -5.51
CA ASN A 349 -15.51 2.75 -6.71
C ASN A 349 -17.01 2.96 -6.42
N ASP A 350 -17.60 2.10 -5.59
CA ASP A 350 -19.00 2.22 -5.16
C ASP A 350 -19.20 3.50 -4.35
N GLN A 351 -18.24 3.86 -3.49
CA GLN A 351 -18.26 5.13 -2.74
C GLN A 351 -18.17 6.35 -3.66
N ILE A 352 -17.37 6.28 -4.73
CA ILE A 352 -17.36 7.33 -5.76
C ILE A 352 -18.72 7.43 -6.44
N ALA A 353 -19.31 6.31 -6.85
CA ALA A 353 -20.62 6.28 -7.50
C ALA A 353 -21.73 6.86 -6.60
N LEU A 354 -21.70 6.57 -5.30
CA LEU A 354 -22.65 7.10 -4.31
C LEU A 354 -22.43 8.60 -4.03
N SER A 355 -21.18 9.06 -4.04
CA SER A 355 -20.83 10.46 -3.72
C SER A 355 -20.97 11.41 -4.92
N ARG A 356 -21.22 10.91 -6.14
CA ARG A 356 -21.43 11.76 -7.31
C ARG A 356 -22.68 12.62 -7.12
N PRO A 357 -22.56 13.96 -7.10
CA PRO A 357 -23.72 14.83 -7.00
C PRO A 357 -24.50 14.79 -8.33
N LYS A 358 -25.67 14.14 -8.33
CA LYS A 358 -26.59 14.15 -9.48
C LYS A 358 -27.15 15.55 -9.69
N GLY A 359 -26.51 16.43 -10.48
CA GLY A 359 -27.09 17.76 -10.72
C GLY A 359 -26.33 18.69 -11.66
N LEU A 360 -27.04 19.72 -12.15
CA LEU A 360 -26.59 20.76 -13.10
C LEU A 360 -25.26 21.46 -12.73
N LYS A 361 -24.90 21.46 -11.44
CA LYS A 361 -23.61 21.96 -10.95
C LYS A 361 -22.42 21.14 -11.50
N GLU A 362 -22.63 19.86 -11.80
CA GLU A 362 -21.67 18.96 -12.42
C GLU A 362 -21.43 19.35 -13.89
N LEU A 363 -22.49 19.60 -14.68
CA LEU A 363 -22.39 20.15 -16.03
C LEU A 363 -21.69 21.51 -16.08
N TRP A 364 -21.88 22.34 -15.05
CA TRP A 364 -21.28 23.66 -14.99
C TRP A 364 -19.78 23.65 -14.64
N THR A 365 -19.30 22.66 -13.88
CA THR A 365 -17.93 22.64 -13.34
C THR A 365 -17.04 21.54 -13.94
N HIS A 366 -17.61 20.46 -14.48
CA HIS A 366 -16.86 19.30 -14.97
C HIS A 366 -16.77 19.27 -16.51
N ASP A 367 -15.58 19.60 -17.02
CA ASP A 367 -15.11 19.37 -18.41
C ASP A 367 -14.80 17.88 -18.70
N ARG A 368 -15.52 16.96 -18.06
CA ARG A 368 -15.26 15.51 -18.18
C ARG A 368 -15.91 14.91 -19.41
N ASP A 369 -17.12 15.37 -19.72
CA ASP A 369 -17.88 14.92 -20.88
C ASP A 369 -18.09 16.13 -21.80
N LYS A 370 -17.09 16.39 -22.66
CA LYS A 370 -17.04 17.60 -23.50
C LYS A 370 -18.32 17.77 -24.32
N LEU A 371 -18.92 16.65 -24.76
CA LEU A 371 -20.13 16.68 -25.57
C LEU A 371 -21.34 17.20 -24.78
N GLN A 372 -21.53 16.73 -23.54
CA GLN A 372 -22.61 17.21 -22.67
C GLN A 372 -22.37 18.64 -22.16
N TRP A 373 -21.11 19.02 -21.96
CA TRP A 373 -20.73 20.38 -21.59
C TRP A 373 -21.08 21.39 -22.70
N TYR A 374 -20.77 21.06 -23.97
CA TYR A 374 -21.13 21.92 -25.10
C TYR A 374 -22.64 22.03 -25.33
N THR A 375 -23.40 20.91 -25.23
CA THR A 375 -24.86 20.97 -25.38
C THR A 375 -25.52 21.77 -24.26
N PHE A 376 -25.02 21.67 -23.02
CA PHE A 376 -25.49 22.50 -21.92
C PHE A 376 -25.27 24.00 -22.18
N TRP A 377 -24.06 24.40 -22.58
CA TRP A 377 -23.78 25.80 -22.89
C TRP A 377 -24.54 26.31 -24.12
N ALA A 378 -24.74 25.46 -25.13
CA ALA A 378 -25.58 25.80 -26.28
C ALA A 378 -27.02 26.10 -25.85
N VAL A 379 -27.61 25.27 -24.98
CA VAL A 379 -28.96 25.50 -24.44
C VAL A 379 -29.02 26.77 -23.59
N VAL A 380 -28.01 27.05 -22.76
CA VAL A 380 -27.95 28.26 -21.94
C VAL A 380 -27.86 29.52 -22.80
N ILE A 381 -27.05 29.51 -23.85
CA ILE A 381 -26.87 30.66 -24.74
C ILE A 381 -28.13 30.89 -25.60
N ILE A 382 -28.64 29.83 -26.23
CA ILE A 382 -29.82 29.92 -27.09
C ILE A 382 -31.05 30.30 -26.25
N GLY A 383 -31.29 29.60 -25.14
CA GLY A 383 -32.40 29.89 -24.23
C GLY A 383 -32.29 31.27 -23.60
N GLY A 384 -31.11 31.66 -23.12
CA GLY A 384 -30.85 32.97 -22.53
C GLY A 384 -31.07 34.11 -23.54
N SER A 385 -30.62 33.95 -24.78
CA SER A 385 -30.86 34.93 -25.85
C SER A 385 -32.36 35.11 -26.15
N GLY A 386 -33.13 34.01 -26.16
CA GLY A 386 -34.58 34.07 -26.36
C GLY A 386 -35.31 34.85 -25.26
N VAL A 387 -34.92 34.68 -24.00
CA VAL A 387 -35.50 35.42 -22.86
C VAL A 387 -35.18 36.92 -22.97
N VAL A 388 -33.94 37.29 -23.29
CA VAL A 388 -33.54 38.69 -23.46
C VAL A 388 -34.33 39.34 -24.60
N LEU A 389 -34.45 38.65 -25.75
CA LEU A 389 -35.24 39.15 -26.87
C LEU A 389 -36.71 39.32 -26.51
N SER A 390 -37.29 38.40 -25.74
CA SER A 390 -38.67 38.51 -25.26
C SER A 390 -38.88 39.72 -24.33
N ILE A 391 -37.93 40.01 -23.44
CA ILE A 391 -37.96 41.20 -22.58
C ILE A 391 -37.88 42.47 -23.43
N CYS A 392 -36.96 42.53 -24.40
CA CYS A 392 -36.83 43.68 -25.30
C CYS A 392 -38.11 43.91 -26.12
N GLN A 393 -38.70 42.85 -26.68
CA GLN A 393 -39.96 42.93 -27.43
C GLN A 393 -41.10 43.46 -26.56
N THR A 394 -41.20 42.96 -25.33
CA THR A 394 -42.22 43.43 -24.38
C THR A 394 -42.02 44.90 -24.01
N GLY A 395 -40.76 45.32 -23.79
CA GLY A 395 -40.42 46.72 -23.53
C GLY A 395 -40.75 47.65 -24.70
N LEU A 396 -40.41 47.26 -25.93
CA LEU A 396 -40.75 48.01 -27.14
C LEU A 396 -42.26 48.16 -27.32
N ALA A 397 -43.02 47.08 -27.09
CA ALA A 397 -44.49 47.12 -27.14
C ALA A 397 -45.08 48.07 -26.09
N ALA A 398 -44.54 48.08 -24.86
CA ALA A 398 -44.98 49.01 -23.82
C ALA A 398 -44.70 50.48 -24.19
N VAL A 399 -43.53 50.77 -24.77
CA VAL A 399 -43.20 52.13 -25.24
C VAL A 399 -44.12 52.57 -26.38
N GLN A 400 -44.43 51.67 -27.32
CA GLN A 400 -45.37 51.98 -28.42
C GLN A 400 -46.76 52.35 -27.89
N VAL A 401 -47.28 51.57 -26.93
CA VAL A 401 -48.57 51.86 -26.30
C VAL A 401 -48.54 53.21 -25.59
N TRP A 402 -47.48 53.49 -24.82
CA TRP A 402 -47.32 54.78 -24.14
C TRP A 402 -47.27 55.98 -25.12
N ALA A 403 -46.52 55.85 -26.22
CA ALA A 403 -46.43 56.89 -27.24
C ALA A 403 -47.78 57.16 -27.91
N ILE A 404 -48.58 56.12 -28.17
CA ILE A 404 -49.94 56.27 -28.72
C ILE A 404 -50.86 57.00 -27.74
N PHE A 405 -50.76 56.72 -26.44
CA PHE A 405 -51.53 57.44 -25.42
C PHE A 405 -51.14 58.92 -25.31
N GLN A 406 -49.86 59.25 -25.45
CA GLN A 406 -49.36 60.64 -25.46
C GLN A 406 -49.81 61.42 -26.70
N VAL A 407 -49.94 60.77 -27.86
CA VAL A 407 -50.39 61.43 -29.10
C VAL A 407 -51.90 61.66 -29.11
N ASN A 408 -52.66 60.87 -28.34
CA ASN A 408 -54.12 60.94 -28.26
C ASN A 408 -54.66 61.71 -27.04
N ALA A 409 -53.78 62.25 -26.19
CA ALA A 409 -54.09 63.14 -25.06
C ALA A 409 -53.70 64.57 -25.41
#